data_AF-A0A5Y0URK9-F1
#
_entry.id   AF-A0A5Y0URK9-F1
#
_cell.length_a   1.000
_cell.length_b   1.000
_cell.length_c   1.000
_cell.angle_alpha   90.00
_cell.angle_beta   90.00
_cell.angle_gamma   90.00
#
_symmetry.space_group_name_H-M   'P 1'
#
loop_
_entity.id
_entity.type
_entity.pdbx_description
1 polymer ?
#
loop_
_entity_poly.entity_id
_entity_poly.type
_entity_poly.pdbx_seq_one_letter_code
_entity_poly.pdbx_strand_id
1 'polypeptide(L)'
;MNRNDRIRADFLKNQLIEFSNTIRQLKGIKTDDYMESLLSQIIESERRINFVRILSTTPIGPSRINPKSEMFDPIKAAALMTREGIINEACWLTFLSIHYGKHLKYKWNLVKYTYDIPGSNDVWS
;
A
#
# COMPACT_ATOMS: atom_id res chain seq x y z
N MET A 1 -3.40 -15.18 -3.75
CA MET A 1 -2.98 -15.45 -2.36
C MET A 1 -1.81 -16.42 -2.35
N ASN A 2 -0.79 -16.15 -1.52
CA ASN A 2 0.30 -17.09 -1.24
C ASN A 2 -0.17 -18.15 -0.22
N ARG A 3 0.70 -19.11 0.14
CA ARG A 3 0.35 -20.20 1.07
C ARG A 3 -0.11 -19.68 2.44
N ASN A 4 0.60 -18.72 3.03
CA ASN A 4 0.28 -18.20 4.37
C ASN A 4 -1.05 -17.43 4.36
N ASP A 5 -1.32 -16.68 3.29
CA ASP A 5 -2.60 -16.01 3.13
C ASP A 5 -3.76 -17.01 3.05
N ARG A 6 -3.58 -18.15 2.35
CA ARG A 6 -4.62 -19.17 2.25
C ARG A 6 -4.93 -19.76 3.63
N ILE A 7 -3.91 -20.10 4.40
CA ILE A 7 -4.08 -20.56 5.79
C ILE A 7 -4.87 -19.54 6.63
N ARG A 8 -4.51 -18.25 6.49
CA ARG A 8 -5.22 -17.17 7.19
C ARG A 8 -6.66 -17.00 6.70
N ALA A 9 -6.89 -17.09 5.40
CA ALA A 9 -8.21 -17.00 4.78
C ALA A 9 -9.11 -18.16 5.21
N ASP A 10 -8.60 -19.39 5.25
CA ASP A 10 -9.33 -20.57 5.71
C ASP A 10 -9.75 -20.44 7.18
N PHE A 11 -8.84 -19.93 8.02
CA PHE A 11 -9.16 -19.62 9.41
C PHE A 11 -10.30 -18.59 9.51
N LEU A 12 -10.22 -17.48 8.77
CA LEU A 12 -11.26 -16.45 8.74
C LEU A 12 -12.58 -16.98 8.18
N LYS A 13 -12.54 -17.83 7.15
CA LYS A 13 -13.72 -18.50 6.57
C LYS A 13 -14.48 -19.27 7.63
N ASN A 14 -13.77 -20.07 8.42
CA ASN A 14 -14.37 -20.84 9.51
C ASN A 14 -15.02 -19.93 10.57
N GLN A 15 -14.34 -18.86 10.98
CA GLN A 15 -14.92 -17.89 11.93
C GLN A 15 -16.17 -17.19 11.37
N LEU A 16 -16.18 -16.84 10.09
CA LEU A 16 -17.33 -16.22 9.43
C LEU A 16 -18.51 -17.18 9.32
N ILE A 17 -18.25 -18.46 9.03
CA ILE A 17 -19.28 -19.52 8.99
C ILE A 17 -19.87 -19.72 10.39
N GLU A 18 -19.02 -19.84 11.41
CA GLU A 18 -19.43 -19.98 12.80
C GLU A 18 -20.30 -18.79 13.24
N PHE A 19 -19.84 -17.56 13.00
CA PHE A 19 -20.59 -16.34 13.28
C PHE A 19 -21.94 -16.31 12.55
N SER A 20 -21.94 -16.69 11.26
CA SER A 20 -23.15 -16.70 10.44
C SER A 20 -24.21 -17.66 10.97
N ASN A 21 -23.77 -18.79 11.55
CA ASN A 21 -24.65 -19.83 12.07
C ASN A 21 -25.12 -19.57 13.50
N THR A 22 -24.29 -18.91 14.32
CA THR A 22 -24.54 -18.76 15.77
C THR A 22 -25.11 -17.39 16.16
N ILE A 23 -24.75 -16.32 15.45
CA ILE A 23 -25.11 -14.94 15.84
C ILE A 23 -26.12 -14.34 14.87
N ARG A 24 -25.80 -14.29 13.57
CA ARG A 24 -26.71 -13.76 12.55
C ARG A 24 -26.30 -14.23 11.16
N GLN A 25 -27.28 -14.58 10.33
CA GLN A 25 -27.00 -14.99 8.96
C GLN A 25 -26.31 -13.87 8.15
N LEU A 26 -25.12 -14.17 7.62
CA LEU A 26 -24.37 -13.27 6.73
C LEU A 26 -24.81 -13.49 5.28
N LYS A 27 -25.89 -12.79 4.88
CA LYS A 27 -26.49 -12.96 3.54
C LYS A 27 -25.55 -12.62 2.38
N GLY A 28 -24.55 -11.76 2.62
CA GLY A 28 -23.59 -11.32 1.61
C GLY A 28 -22.49 -12.32 1.27
N ILE A 29 -22.35 -13.43 1.99
CA ILE A 29 -21.29 -14.45 1.78
C ILE A 29 -21.85 -15.85 1.56
N LYS A 30 -23.11 -15.94 1.08
CA LYS A 30 -23.81 -17.22 0.90
C LYS A 30 -23.20 -18.11 -0.17
N THR A 31 -22.58 -17.52 -1.18
CA THR A 31 -21.89 -18.25 -2.25
C THR A 31 -20.40 -18.26 -1.96
N ASP A 32 -19.72 -19.31 -2.43
CA ASP A 32 -18.26 -19.40 -2.29
C ASP A 32 -17.56 -18.20 -2.95
N ASP A 33 -18.02 -17.74 -4.12
CA ASP A 33 -17.41 -16.58 -4.79
C ASP A 33 -17.46 -15.30 -3.95
N TYR A 34 -18.57 -15.06 -3.23
CA TYR A 34 -18.69 -13.89 -2.37
C TYR A 34 -17.85 -14.03 -1.10
N MET A 35 -17.78 -15.24 -0.55
CA MET A 35 -16.88 -15.54 0.56
C MET A 35 -15.42 -15.30 0.15
N GLU A 36 -14.98 -15.88 -0.96
CA GLU A 36 -13.61 -15.74 -1.48
C GLU A 36 -13.26 -14.28 -1.80
N SER A 37 -14.22 -13.52 -2.34
CA SER A 37 -14.04 -12.09 -2.60
C SER A 37 -13.83 -11.29 -1.31
N LEU A 38 -14.65 -11.52 -0.28
CA LEU A 38 -14.50 -10.86 1.02
C LEU A 38 -13.18 -11.24 1.69
N LEU A 39 -12.83 -12.52 1.71
CA LEU A 39 -11.57 -13.00 2.28
C LEU A 39 -10.38 -12.38 1.56
N SER A 40 -10.44 -12.27 0.23
CA SER A 40 -9.41 -11.59 -0.58
C SER A 40 -9.24 -10.13 -0.18
N GLN A 41 -10.34 -9.41 0.01
CA GLN A 41 -10.31 -8.01 0.44
C GLN A 41 -9.73 -7.86 1.85
N ILE A 42 -10.11 -8.71 2.81
CA ILE A 42 -9.60 -8.69 4.18
C ILE A 42 -8.10 -8.96 4.20
N ILE A 43 -7.66 -10.02 3.52
CA ILE A 43 -6.24 -10.39 3.44
C ILE A 43 -5.42 -9.27 2.79
N GLU A 44 -5.91 -8.68 1.69
CA GLU A 44 -5.21 -7.56 1.05
C GLU A 44 -5.14 -6.33 1.97
N SER A 45 -6.19 -6.05 2.73
CA SER A 45 -6.19 -5.00 3.76
C SER A 45 -5.15 -5.27 4.86
N GLU A 46 -5.11 -6.49 5.42
CA GLU A 46 -4.10 -6.90 6.40
C GLU A 46 -2.68 -6.74 5.85
N ARG A 47 -2.45 -7.13 4.58
CA ARG A 47 -1.16 -6.98 3.90
C ARG A 47 -0.75 -5.53 3.73
N ARG A 48 -1.67 -4.64 3.33
CA ARG A 48 -1.39 -3.21 3.18
C ARG A 48 -1.01 -2.57 4.52
N ILE A 49 -1.71 -2.91 5.61
CA ILE A 49 -1.37 -2.47 6.96
C ILE A 49 0.02 -2.98 7.36
N ASN A 50 0.29 -4.27 7.16
CA ASN A 50 1.59 -4.87 7.47
C ASN A 50 2.72 -4.25 6.65
N PHE A 51 2.48 -3.96 5.38
CA PHE A 51 3.44 -3.30 4.50
C PHE A 51 3.81 -1.91 5.04
N VAL A 52 2.82 -1.08 5.40
CA VAL A 52 3.07 0.25 5.96
C VAL A 52 3.81 0.15 7.30
N ARG A 53 3.42 -0.78 8.18
CA ARG A 53 4.09 -1.01 9.47
C ARG A 53 5.54 -1.45 9.32
N ILE A 54 5.83 -2.35 8.37
CA ILE A 54 7.21 -2.78 8.09
C ILE A 54 7.99 -1.62 7.47
N LEU A 55 7.38 -0.91 6.53
CA LEU A 55 8.01 0.20 5.86
C LEU A 55 8.34 1.34 6.83
N SER A 56 7.53 1.57 7.88
CA SER A 56 7.77 2.64 8.86
C SER A 56 8.99 2.40 9.76
N THR A 57 9.52 1.17 9.83
CA THR A 57 10.73 0.82 10.60
C THR A 57 11.91 0.40 9.72
N THR A 58 11.66 0.02 8.46
CA THR A 58 12.72 -0.41 7.53
C THR A 58 13.73 0.72 7.28
N PRO A 59 15.05 0.47 7.30
CA PRO A 59 16.05 1.44 6.87
C PRO A 59 15.83 1.84 5.40
N ILE A 60 15.72 3.14 5.13
CA ILE A 60 15.48 3.69 3.79
C ILE A 60 16.66 4.60 3.44
N GLY A 61 17.32 4.33 2.32
CA GLY A 61 18.42 5.17 1.85
C GLY A 61 17.93 6.54 1.35
N PRO A 62 18.71 7.62 1.55
CA PRO A 62 18.31 8.98 1.21
C PRO A 62 18.08 9.18 -0.30
N SER A 63 18.73 8.38 -1.15
CA SER A 63 18.53 8.41 -2.60
C SER A 63 17.10 8.09 -3.04
N ARG A 64 16.26 7.51 -2.17
CA ARG A 64 14.84 7.26 -2.46
C ARG A 64 14.02 8.53 -2.59
N ILE A 65 14.45 9.64 -1.98
CA ILE A 65 13.78 10.94 -2.01
C ILE A 65 14.01 11.67 -3.34
N ASN A 66 15.21 11.54 -3.91
CA ASN A 66 15.60 12.32 -5.08
C ASN A 66 14.92 11.77 -6.36
N PRO A 67 14.01 12.53 -7.01
CA PRO A 67 13.34 12.06 -8.23
C PRO A 67 14.33 11.80 -9.37
N LYS A 68 15.47 12.49 -9.42
CA LYS A 68 16.49 12.28 -10.45
C LYS A 68 17.24 10.96 -10.27
N SER A 69 17.23 10.37 -9.07
CA SER A 69 17.82 9.06 -8.82
C SER A 69 17.03 7.94 -9.52
N GLU A 70 17.74 6.92 -10.03
CA GLU A 70 17.11 5.65 -10.45
C GLU A 70 16.50 4.91 -9.25
N MET A 71 16.97 5.24 -8.05
CA MET A 71 16.48 4.66 -6.82
C MET A 71 15.20 5.33 -6.33
N PHE A 72 14.68 6.38 -6.96
CA PHE A 72 13.46 7.05 -6.54
C PHE A 72 12.30 6.06 -6.32
N ASP A 73 11.69 6.13 -5.14
CA ASP A 73 10.47 5.37 -4.83
C ASP A 73 9.58 6.26 -3.96
N PRO A 74 8.46 6.77 -4.48
CA PRO A 74 7.64 7.78 -3.80
C PRO A 74 7.04 7.28 -2.49
N ILE A 75 6.77 5.97 -2.36
CA ILE A 75 6.25 5.40 -1.13
C ILE A 75 7.35 5.39 -0.05
N LYS A 76 8.57 4.98 -0.42
CA LYS A 76 9.72 5.00 0.51
C LYS A 76 10.16 6.42 0.85
N ALA A 77 10.13 7.33 -0.13
CA ALA A 77 10.41 8.75 0.07
C ALA A 77 9.44 9.37 1.06
N ALA A 78 8.13 9.19 0.88
CA ALA A 78 7.11 9.66 1.81
C ALA A 78 7.30 9.10 3.22
N ALA A 79 7.61 7.82 3.35
CA ALA A 79 7.90 7.20 4.65
C ALA A 79 9.15 7.81 5.33
N LEU A 80 10.22 8.06 4.58
CA LEU A 80 11.43 8.70 5.10
C LEU A 80 11.17 10.16 5.52
N MET A 81 10.53 10.94 4.64
CA MET A 81 10.15 12.34 4.92
C MET A 81 9.24 12.47 6.14
N THR A 82 8.31 11.53 6.33
CA THR A 82 7.45 11.50 7.52
C THR A 82 8.27 11.35 8.80
N ARG A 83 9.30 10.48 8.79
CA ARG A 83 10.20 10.31 9.95
C ARG A 83 11.04 11.55 10.23
N GLU A 84 11.38 12.30 9.19
CA GLU A 84 12.14 13.55 9.27
C GLU A 84 11.25 14.77 9.59
N GLY A 85 9.94 14.59 9.76
CA GLY A 85 8.99 15.67 10.06
C GLY A 85 8.59 16.52 8.84
N ILE A 86 8.98 16.12 7.63
CA ILE A 86 8.64 16.80 6.37
C ILE A 86 7.26 16.31 5.88
N ILE A 87 6.22 16.63 6.65
CA ILE A 87 4.89 16.02 6.51
C ILE A 87 4.19 16.43 5.20
N ASN A 88 4.28 17.70 4.79
CA ASN A 88 3.60 18.18 3.58
C ASN A 88 4.07 17.45 2.32
N GLU A 89 5.40 17.32 2.15
CA GLU A 89 5.99 16.59 1.02
C GLU A 89 5.65 15.10 1.08
N ALA A 90 5.66 14.50 2.28
CA ALA A 90 5.26 13.12 2.44
C ALA A 90 3.80 12.87 2.04
N CYS A 91 2.88 13.76 2.43
CA CYS A 91 1.48 13.70 2.03
C CYS A 91 1.32 13.85 0.51
N TRP A 92 2.05 14.79 -0.09
CA TRP A 92 2.02 15.01 -1.53
C TRP A 92 2.52 13.81 -2.33
N LEU A 93 3.68 13.25 -1.98
CA LEU A 93 4.20 12.04 -2.60
C LEU A 93 3.28 10.83 -2.40
N THR A 94 2.64 10.72 -1.23
CA THR A 94 1.63 9.68 -0.98
C THR A 94 0.46 9.83 -1.95
N PHE A 95 -0.09 11.03 -2.11
CA PHE A 95 -1.15 11.31 -3.06
C PHE A 95 -0.75 10.95 -4.50
N LEU A 96 0.41 11.44 -4.97
CA LEU A 96 0.90 11.15 -6.31
C LEU A 96 1.10 9.65 -6.54
N SER A 97 1.63 8.93 -5.54
CA SER A 97 1.85 7.48 -5.64
C SER A 97 0.55 6.68 -5.78
N ILE A 98 -0.53 7.14 -5.14
CA ILE A 98 -1.86 6.53 -5.23
C ILE A 98 -2.50 6.89 -6.57
N HIS A 99 -2.41 8.15 -6.98
CA HIS A 99 -3.04 8.65 -8.20
C HIS A 99 -2.48 7.98 -9.46
N TYR A 100 -1.15 7.93 -9.59
CA TYR A 100 -0.51 7.35 -10.78
C TYR A 100 -0.25 5.84 -10.67
N GLY A 101 -0.11 5.32 -9.44
CA GLY A 101 0.28 3.95 -9.20
C GLY A 101 1.67 3.60 -9.75
N LYS A 102 2.04 2.32 -9.66
CA LYS A 102 3.32 1.81 -10.17
C LYS A 102 3.10 1.07 -11.48
N HIS A 103 3.69 1.57 -12.57
CA HIS A 103 3.63 0.89 -13.85
C HIS A 103 4.52 -0.37 -13.86
N LEU A 104 4.06 -1.46 -14.48
CA LEU A 104 4.82 -2.73 -14.52
C LEU A 104 6.18 -2.58 -15.21
N LYS A 105 6.21 -1.88 -16.36
CA LYS A 105 7.41 -1.67 -17.17
C LYS A 105 8.21 -0.42 -16.76
N TYR A 106 7.50 0.67 -16.47
CA TYR A 106 8.09 2.01 -16.28
C TYR A 106 8.15 2.43 -14.81
N LYS A 107 7.80 1.53 -13.89
CA LYS A 107 7.87 1.72 -12.44
C LYS A 107 7.23 3.06 -12.02
N TRP A 108 7.99 3.96 -11.43
CA TRP A 108 7.53 5.22 -10.87
C TRP A 108 7.73 6.42 -11.79
N ASN A 109 8.00 6.21 -13.09
CA ASN A 109 8.36 7.29 -14.00
C ASN A 109 7.33 8.42 -14.07
N LEU A 110 6.02 8.13 -14.07
CA LEU A 110 4.99 9.19 -14.07
C LEU A 110 5.04 10.05 -12.80
N VAL A 111 5.18 9.42 -11.64
CA VAL A 111 5.36 10.14 -10.37
C VAL A 111 6.65 10.93 -10.39
N LYS A 112 7.76 10.33 -10.85
CA LYS A 112 9.06 10.98 -11.01
C LYS A 112 8.95 12.23 -11.86
N TYR A 113 8.35 12.16 -13.05
CA TYR A 113 8.23 13.31 -13.94
C TYR A 113 7.27 14.37 -13.45
N THR A 114 6.25 13.99 -12.67
CA THR A 114 5.32 14.96 -12.08
C THR A 114 5.92 15.64 -10.85
N TYR A 115 6.70 14.90 -10.06
CA TYR A 115 7.31 15.39 -8.83
C TYR A 115 8.63 16.15 -9.07
N ASP A 116 9.37 15.78 -10.13
CA ASP A 116 10.57 16.51 -10.56
C ASP A 116 10.14 17.83 -11.21
N ILE A 117 10.69 18.94 -10.73
CA ILE A 117 10.58 20.23 -11.41
C ILE A 117 11.84 20.42 -12.26
N PRO A 118 11.73 20.54 -13.60
CA PRO A 118 12.87 20.87 -14.44
C PRO A 118 13.37 22.30 -14.13
N GLY A 119 14.59 22.42 -13.59
CA GLY A 119 15.30 23.70 -13.47
C GLY A 119 15.20 24.44 -12.13
N SER A 120 14.46 23.93 -11.14
CA SER A 120 14.49 24.44 -9.75
C SER A 120 15.29 23.51 -8.82
N ASN A 121 15.91 24.10 -7.79
CA ASN A 121 16.42 23.35 -6.63
C ASN A 121 15.33 23.18 -5.54
N ASP A 122 14.24 23.93 -5.63
CA ASP A 122 13.08 23.78 -4.76
C ASP A 122 12.06 22.83 -5.37
N VAL A 123 11.60 21.90 -4.55
CA VAL A 123 10.75 20.80 -5.00
C VAL A 123 9.32 21.27 -5.21
N TRP A 124 8.79 22.18 -4.39
CA TRP A 124 7.57 23.00 -4.63
C TRP A 124 7.61 24.16 -3.63
N SER A 125 7.46 25.42 -4.09
CA SER A 125 7.41 26.64 -3.25
C SER A 125 5.99 27.18 -3.17
#